data_AF-A0A2L2Z320-F1
#
_entry.id   AF-A0A2L2Z320-F1
#
_cell.length_a   1.000
_cell.length_b   1.000
_cell.length_c   1.000
_cell.angle_alpha   90.00
_cell.angle_beta   90.00
_cell.angle_gamma   90.00
#
_symmetry.space_group_name_H-M   'P 1'
#
loop_
_entity.id
_entity.type
_entity.pdbx_description
1 polymer ?
#
loop_
_entity_poly.entity_id
_entity_poly.type
_entity_poly.pdbx_seq_one_letter_code
_entity_poly.pdbx_strand_id
1 'polypeptide(L)' 'DREDEKKRVEDLGGSIQFIGTYRVNGILAVTRAIGDADHKPFISSEPEITVVNLEGNEDFLILACDGVWDVMSPAR' A
#
# COMPACT_ATOMS: atom_id res chain seq x y z
N ASP A 1 4.36 -8.63 -0.19
CA ASP A 1 3.62 -9.26 -1.30
C ASP A 1 2.12 -9.03 -1.16
N ARG A 2 1.55 -8.26 -2.10
CA ARG A 2 0.14 -7.88 -2.21
C ARG A 2 -0.37 -8.33 -3.59
N GLU A 3 -0.52 -9.64 -3.75
CA GLU A 3 -0.95 -10.24 -5.04
C GLU A 3 -2.36 -9.78 -5.44
N ASP A 4 -3.20 -9.44 -4.46
CA ASP A 4 -4.49 -8.79 -4.66
C ASP A 4 -4.37 -7.46 -5.39
N GLU A 5 -3.44 -6.60 -4.97
CA GLU A 5 -3.22 -5.29 -5.58
C GLU A 5 -2.55 -5.41 -6.95
N LYS A 6 -1.60 -6.33 -7.09
CA LYS A 6 -0.98 -6.63 -8.39
C LYS A 6 -2.04 -7.08 -9.39
N LYS A 7 -2.86 -8.06 -9.02
CA LYS A 7 -3.95 -8.55 -9.87
C LYS A 7 -4.93 -7.44 -10.22
N ARG A 8 -5.31 -6.59 -9.26
CA ARG A 8 -6.22 -5.47 -9.51
C ARG A 8 -5.64 -4.51 -10.56
N VAL A 9 -4.35 -4.17 -10.48
CA VAL A 9 -3.70 -3.29 -11.45
C VAL A 9 -3.62 -3.95 -12.84
N GLU A 10 -3.27 -5.23 -12.90
CA GLU A 10 -3.16 -6.00 -14.16
C GLU A 10 -4.53 -6.22 -14.84
N ASP A 11 -5.60 -6.49 -14.07
CA ASP A 11 -6.96 -6.63 -14.57
C ASP A 11 -7.50 -5.31 -15.18
N LEU A 12 -6.96 -4.16 -14.78
CA LEU A 12 -7.25 -2.84 -15.37
C LEU A 12 -6.39 -2.55 -16.62
N GLY A 13 -5.49 -3.45 -17.01
CA GLY A 13 -4.56 -3.27 -18.13
C GLY A 13 -3.27 -2.54 -17.76
N GLY A 14 -3.00 -2.36 -16.47
CA GLY A 14 -1.74 -1.79 -15.97
C GLY A 14 -0.65 -2.85 -15.86
N SER A 15 0.53 -2.43 -15.41
CA SER A 15 1.67 -3.33 -15.15
C SER A 15 2.35 -3.00 -13.82
N ILE A 16 2.93 -4.02 -13.19
CA ILE A 16 3.84 -3.85 -12.06
C ILE A 16 5.26 -4.15 -12.55
N GLN A 17 6.15 -3.15 -12.44
CA GLN A 17 7.52 -3.24 -12.95
C GLN A 17 8.52 -3.04 -11.81
N PHE A 18 9.59 -3.84 -11.78
CA PHE A 18 10.65 -3.70 -10.78
C PHE A 18 11.73 -2.73 -11.30
N ILE A 19 11.79 -1.53 -10.72
CA ILE A 19 12.76 -0.48 -11.03
C ILE A 19 13.29 0.09 -9.71
N GLY A 20 14.22 -0.65 -9.08
CA GLY A 20 14.70 -0.41 -7.71
C GLY A 20 13.68 -0.74 -6.62
N THR A 21 12.39 -0.60 -6.92
CA THR A 21 11.22 -1.08 -6.17
C THR A 21 10.11 -1.41 -7.16
N TYR A 22 9.04 -2.09 -6.71
CA TYR A 22 7.87 -2.34 -7.54
C TYR A 22 7.10 -1.04 -7.79
N ARG A 23 6.79 -0.77 -9.06
CA ARG A 23 6.09 0.45 -9.48
C ARG A 23 4.94 0.14 -10.43
N VAL A 24 3.81 0.81 -10.22
CA VAL A 24 2.66 0.80 -11.14
C VAL A 24 3.05 1.57 -12.39
N ASN A 25 2.97 0.90 -13.55
CA ASN A 25 3.37 1.40 -14.86
C ASN A 25 4.79 2.00 -14.90
N GLY A 26 5.68 1.54 -14.00
CA GLY A 26 7.04 2.06 -13.86
C GLY A 26 7.16 3.43 -13.17
N ILE A 27 6.05 4.02 -12.69
CA ILE A 27 6.03 5.40 -12.17
C ILE A 27 5.93 5.42 -10.64
N LEU A 28 4.79 5.01 -10.07
CA LEU A 28 4.49 5.16 -8.64
C LEU A 28 4.76 3.87 -7.87
N ALA A 29 5.41 3.97 -6.71
CA ALA A 29 5.75 2.84 -5.84
C ALA A 29 4.63 2.42 -4.87
N VAL A 30 3.39 2.84 -5.17
CA VAL A 30 2.18 2.51 -4.41
C VAL A 30 1.08 2.13 -5.40
N THR A 31 0.11 1.33 -4.96
CA THR A 31 -1.07 0.95 -5.77
C THR A 31 -2.31 1.74 -5.37
N ARG A 32 -2.28 2.48 -4.25
CA ARG A 32 -3.38 3.31 -3.76
C ARG A 32 -2.85 4.64 -3.24
N ALA A 33 -3.55 5.73 -3.54
CA ALA A 33 -3.23 7.07 -3.07
C ALA A 33 -4.42 8.03 -3.26
N ILE A 34 -4.50 9.01 -2.35
CA ILE A 34 -5.35 10.19 -2.52
C ILE A 34 -4.65 11.13 -3.51
N GLY A 35 -5.36 11.59 -4.54
CA GLY A 35 -4.76 12.38 -5.63
C GLY A 35 -4.41 11.48 -6.83
N ASP A 36 -3.28 11.76 -7.50
CA ASP A 36 -2.78 11.02 -8.67
C ASP A 36 -3.83 10.81 -9.77
N ALA A 37 -4.56 11.87 -10.12
CA ALA A 37 -5.65 11.82 -11.09
C ALA A 37 -5.21 11.23 -12.44
N ASP A 38 -3.99 11.57 -12.90
CA ASP A 38 -3.42 11.10 -14.17
C ASP A 38 -3.08 9.60 -14.17
N HIS A 39 -3.05 8.96 -13.00
CA HIS A 39 -2.72 7.54 -12.84
C HIS A 39 -3.94 6.68 -12.48
N LYS A 40 -5.14 7.27 -12.47
CA LYS A 40 -6.40 6.53 -12.33
C LYS A 40 -6.70 5.79 -13.65
N PRO A 41 -7.29 4.57 -13.61
CA PRO A 41 -7.80 3.86 -12.43
C PRO A 41 -6.78 2.95 -11.73
N PHE A 42 -5.53 2.86 -12.21
CA PHE A 42 -4.54 1.92 -11.68
C PHE A 42 -4.22 2.20 -10.20
N ILE A 43 -4.08 3.49 -9.86
CA ILE A 43 -3.94 3.93 -8.47
C ILE A 43 -5.31 4.11 -7.85
N SER A 44 -5.74 3.23 -6.94
CA SER A 44 -7.06 3.38 -6.31
C SER A 44 -7.07 4.51 -5.27
N SER A 45 -8.20 5.21 -5.13
CA SER A 45 -8.46 6.10 -3.98
C SER A 45 -9.24 5.40 -2.87
N GLU A 46 -9.62 4.13 -3.07
CA GLU A 46 -10.43 3.37 -2.12
C GLU A 46 -9.55 2.83 -0.98
N PRO A 47 -9.85 3.18 0.29
CA PRO A 47 -9.07 2.70 1.42
C PRO A 47 -9.34 1.22 1.71
N GLU A 48 -8.41 0.58 2.41
CA GLU A 48 -8.65 -0.69 3.09
C GLU A 48 -9.06 -0.40 4.54
N ILE A 49 -10.17 -0.98 5.00
CA ILE A 49 -10.74 -0.68 6.32
C ILE A 49 -10.68 -1.94 7.17
N THR A 50 -10.03 -1.83 8.33
CA THR A 50 -9.97 -2.86 9.35
C THR A 50 -10.53 -2.31 10.66
N VAL A 51 -11.36 -3.09 11.33
CA VAL A 51 -11.91 -2.78 12.66
C VAL A 51 -11.32 -3.77 13.65
N VAL A 52 -10.74 -3.27 14.73
CA VAL A 52 -10.14 -4.07 15.80
C VAL A 52 -10.84 -3.71 17.10
N ASN A 53 -11.30 -4.71 17.84
CA ASN A 53 -11.84 -4.53 19.18
C ASN A 53 -10.68 -4.55 20.18
N LEU A 54 -10.67 -3.59 21.11
CA LEU A 54 -9.65 -3.51 22.16
C LEU A 54 -10.05 -4.41 23.33
N GLU A 55 -9.08 -5.19 23.82
CA GLU A 55 -9.24 -6.08 24.97
C GLU A 55 -8.84 -5.39 26.29
N GLY A 56 -8.24 -4.20 26.21
CA GLY A 56 -7.83 -3.40 27.37
C GLY A 56 -6.42 -3.74 27.88
N ASN A 57 -5.67 -4.55 27.13
CA ASN A 57 -4.27 -4.90 27.38
C ASN A 57 -3.30 -4.18 26.43
N GLU A 58 -3.81 -3.38 25.50
CA GLU A 58 -3.00 -2.64 24.54
C GLU A 58 -2.44 -1.36 25.17
N ASP A 59 -1.13 -1.10 24.99
CA ASP A 59 -0.49 0.11 25.52
C ASP A 59 -0.66 1.33 24.59
N PHE A 60 -0.44 1.13 23.28
CA PHE A 60 -0.46 2.20 22.27
C PHE A 60 -0.61 1.66 20.85
N LEU A 61 -0.98 2.56 19.92
CA LEU A 61 -0.96 2.33 18.47
C LEU A 61 0.15 3.17 17.83
N ILE A 62 0.98 2.55 16.99
CA ILE A 62 1.98 3.25 16.19
C ILE A 62 1.44 3.44 14.77
N LEU A 63 1.40 4.70 14.32
CA LEU A 63 1.16 5.07 12.93
C LEU A 63 2.40 5.79 12.40
N ALA A 64 2.96 5.33 11.30
CA ALA A 64 4.13 5.93 10.67
C ALA A 64 4.15 5.69 9.17
N CYS A 65 4.91 6.51 8.44
CA CYS A 65 5.21 6.29 7.02
C CYS A 65 6.26 5.18 6.81
N ASP A 66 6.45 4.80 5.54
CA ASP A 66 7.44 3.84 5.07
C ASP A 66 8.86 4.11 5.61
N GLY A 67 9.26 5.38 5.74
CA GLY A 67 10.60 5.73 6.26
C GLY A 67 10.95 5.13 7.64
N VAL A 68 9.96 4.81 8.49
CA VAL A 68 10.20 4.06 9.74
C VAL A 68 10.28 2.56 9.47
N TRP A 69 9.33 2.03 8.70
CA TRP A 69 9.17 0.60 8.46
C TRP A 69 10.21 0.01 7.49
N ASP A 70 10.89 0.87 6.72
CA ASP A 70 12.00 0.49 5.85
C ASP A 70 13.26 0.09 6.64
N VAL A 71 13.39 0.57 7.89
CA VAL A 71 14.59 0.35 8.73
C VAL A 71 14.29 -0.34 10.06
N MET A 72 13.01 -0.48 10.43
CA MET A 72 12.56 -1.14 11.65
C MET A 72 11.50 -2.19 11.35
N SER A 73 11.55 -3.31 12.07
CA SER A 73 10.47 -4.31 12.06
C SER A 73 9.76 -4.30 13.41
N PRO A 74 8.44 -4.59 13.45
CA PRO A 74 7.75 -4.86 14.70
C PRO A 74 8.52 -5.94 15.49
N ALA A 75 8.67 -5.73 16.80
CA ALA A 75 9.24 -6.75 17.66
C ALA A 75 8.36 -8.01 17.57
N ARG A 76 8.99 -9.17 17.36
CA ARG A 76 8.30 -10.47 17.37
C ARG A 76 7.80 -10.82 18.76
#